data_AF-A0A3D1ARW9-F1
#
_entry.id   AF-A0A3D1ARW9-F1
#
_cell.length_a   1.000
_cell.length_b   1.000
_cell.length_c   1.000
_cell.angle_alpha   90.00
_cell.angle_beta   90.00
_cell.angle_gamma   90.00
#
_symmetry.space_group_name_H-M   'P 1'
#
loop_
_entity.id
_entity.type
_entity.pdbx_description
1 polymer ?
#
loop_
_entity_poly.entity_id
_entity_poly.type
_entity_poly.pdbx_seq_one_letter_code
_entity_poly.pdbx_strand_id
1 'polypeptide(L)'
;MNPERNFLFFPWIQGKISYVVLNQNLPVFTGPMSGCWLVIFTLNGETCFGHIGTFMNPWTPDSIQAVNFWKIAVGTRKVTVIKGFKPIAEGSQVGFGALSVHRDFYTIGFNMGQNPATSVFYHQVTAVTPVPSMPLNM
;
A
#
# COMPACT_ATOMS: atom_id res chain seq x y z
N MET A 1 14.62 -14.69 -18.39
CA MET A 1 13.34 -14.01 -18.09
C MET A 1 13.66 -12.72 -17.35
N ASN A 2 13.04 -11.59 -17.71
CA ASN A 2 13.21 -10.36 -16.96
C ASN A 2 12.40 -10.49 -15.63
N PRO A 3 13.05 -10.48 -14.46
CA PRO A 3 12.36 -10.65 -13.16
C PRO A 3 11.31 -9.57 -12.89
N GLU A 4 11.39 -8.42 -13.55
CA GLU A 4 10.41 -7.33 -13.41
C GLU A 4 9.13 -7.57 -14.22
N ARG A 5 9.09 -8.57 -15.10
CA ARG A 5 7.89 -8.96 -15.87
C ARG A 5 7.06 -10.05 -15.19
N ASN A 6 7.59 -10.66 -14.13
CA ASN A 6 6.87 -11.61 -13.30
C ASN A 6 6.49 -10.90 -12.01
N PHE A 7 5.21 -10.62 -11.81
CA PHE A 7 4.73 -9.96 -10.60
C PHE A 7 3.50 -10.66 -10.04
N LEU A 8 3.31 -10.50 -8.74
CA LEU A 8 2.10 -10.92 -8.06
C LEU A 8 1.14 -9.74 -8.00
N PHE A 9 -0.01 -9.85 -8.65
CA PHE A 9 -1.10 -8.90 -8.41
C PHE A 9 -1.97 -9.44 -7.27
N PHE A 10 -2.18 -8.65 -6.22
CA PHE A 10 -3.21 -8.96 -5.23
C PHE A 10 -4.32 -7.90 -5.27
N PRO A 11 -5.59 -8.32 -5.38
CA PRO A 11 -6.70 -7.40 -5.40
C PRO A 11 -6.86 -6.74 -4.04
N TRP A 12 -7.05 -5.43 -4.04
CA TRP A 12 -7.49 -4.68 -2.87
C TRP A 12 -9.01 -4.76 -2.74
N ILE A 13 -9.51 -4.63 -1.52
CA ILE A 13 -10.95 -4.54 -1.25
C ILE A 13 -11.22 -3.21 -0.53
N GLN A 14 -12.14 -2.43 -1.08
CA GLN A 14 -12.58 -1.17 -0.50
C GLN A 14 -13.05 -1.34 0.94
N GLY A 15 -12.58 -0.45 1.84
CA GLY A 15 -12.97 -0.45 3.26
C GLY A 15 -12.46 -1.66 4.04
N LYS A 16 -11.51 -2.44 3.51
CA LYS A 16 -10.95 -3.61 4.18
C LYS A 16 -9.43 -3.59 4.15
N ILE A 17 -8.85 -4.41 5.01
CA ILE A 17 -7.42 -4.73 4.96
C ILE A 17 -7.26 -5.99 4.12
N SER A 18 -6.52 -5.88 3.02
CA SER A 18 -6.15 -7.00 2.17
C SER A 18 -4.65 -7.19 2.26
N TYR A 19 -4.17 -8.43 2.23
CA TYR A 19 -2.73 -8.70 2.29
C TYR A 19 -2.38 -9.97 1.53
N VAL A 20 -1.09 -10.11 1.27
CA VAL A 20 -0.49 -11.32 0.73
C VAL A 20 0.78 -11.66 1.48
N VAL A 21 1.04 -12.95 1.64
CA VAL A 21 2.27 -13.46 2.26
C VAL A 21 3.43 -13.31 1.26
N LEU A 22 4.55 -12.77 1.72
CA LEU A 22 5.75 -12.52 0.92
C LEU A 22 6.67 -13.75 0.88
N ASN A 23 6.14 -14.90 0.48
CA ASN A 23 6.88 -16.17 0.37
C ASN A 23 7.70 -16.29 -0.93
N GLN A 24 7.45 -15.42 -1.90
CA GLN A 24 8.16 -15.37 -3.18
C GLN A 24 8.99 -14.09 -3.28
N ASN A 25 10.12 -14.19 -3.99
CA ASN A 25 10.94 -13.04 -4.33
C ASN A 25 10.45 -12.39 -5.64
N LEU A 26 9.18 -12.00 -5.66
CA LEU A 26 8.54 -11.30 -6.78
C LEU A 26 8.11 -9.90 -6.35
N PRO A 27 8.13 -8.92 -7.28
CA PRO A 27 7.40 -7.68 -7.10
C PRO A 27 5.92 -7.97 -6.86
N VAL A 28 5.28 -7.14 -6.04
CA VAL A 28 3.86 -7.25 -5.73
C VAL A 28 3.16 -5.94 -6.08
N PHE A 29 2.05 -6.05 -6.79
CA PHE A 29 1.22 -4.92 -7.20
C PHE A 29 -0.14 -5.03 -6.51
N THR A 30 -0.67 -3.89 -6.09
CA THR A 30 -2.03 -3.76 -5.55
C THR A 30 -2.82 -2.76 -6.36
N GLY A 31 -4.09 -2.57 -5.99
CA GLY A 31 -5.00 -1.68 -6.68
C GLY A 31 -4.70 -0.18 -6.51
N PRO A 32 -5.63 0.67 -7.01
CA PRO A 32 -5.54 2.11 -6.90
C PRO A 32 -5.42 2.60 -5.46
N MET A 33 -4.62 3.64 -5.28
CA MET A 33 -4.31 4.27 -4.01
C MET A 33 -5.06 5.60 -3.90
N SER A 34 -6.14 5.64 -3.12
CA SER A 34 -6.87 6.88 -2.80
C SER A 34 -6.87 7.12 -1.28
N GLY A 35 -5.74 7.58 -0.76
CA GLY A 35 -5.57 7.81 0.68
C GLY A 35 -5.31 6.54 1.52
N CYS A 36 -5.19 5.38 0.87
CA CYS A 36 -4.88 4.10 1.49
C CYS A 36 -3.42 4.01 1.97
N TRP A 37 -3.15 3.04 2.84
CA TRP A 37 -1.79 2.76 3.32
C TRP A 37 -1.28 1.42 2.80
N LEU A 38 0.01 1.40 2.47
CA LEU A 38 0.80 0.20 2.19
C LEU A 38 1.64 -0.14 3.40
N VAL A 39 1.69 -1.42 3.77
CA VAL A 39 2.41 -1.87 4.97
C VAL A 39 3.12 -3.18 4.73
N ILE A 40 4.33 -3.32 5.26
CA ILE A 40 4.98 -4.61 5.47
C ILE A 40 4.86 -4.91 6.96
N PHE A 41 4.39 -6.09 7.30
CA PHE A 41 4.16 -6.49 8.69
C PHE A 41 4.35 -7.99 8.87
N THR A 42 4.52 -8.44 10.10
CA THR A 42 4.44 -9.86 10.43
C THR A 42 3.07 -10.21 10.99
N LEU A 43 2.53 -11.36 10.58
CA LEU A 43 1.31 -11.96 11.12
C LEU A 43 1.59 -13.46 11.29
N ASN A 44 1.42 -13.97 12.50
CA ASN A 44 1.70 -15.38 12.83
C ASN A 44 3.11 -15.86 12.38
N GLY A 45 4.10 -14.98 12.43
CA GLY A 45 5.49 -15.27 12.01
C GLY A 45 5.76 -15.12 10.51
N GLU A 46 4.74 -14.93 9.68
CA GLU A 46 4.89 -14.72 8.25
C GLU A 46 5.03 -13.23 7.93
N THR A 47 5.92 -12.90 6.98
CA THR A 47 6.04 -11.52 6.49
C THR A 47 5.00 -11.29 5.39
N CYS A 48 4.18 -10.25 5.56
CA CYS A 48 3.08 -9.92 4.67
C CYS A 48 3.28 -8.52 4.07
N PHE A 49 2.73 -8.32 2.87
CA PHE A 49 2.49 -7.01 2.29
C PHE A 49 0.98 -6.74 2.31
N GLY A 50 0.58 -5.63 2.92
CA GLY A 50 -0.81 -5.24 3.13
C GLY A 50 -1.17 -3.93 2.45
N HIS A 51 -2.42 -3.87 2.02
CA HIS A 51 -3.13 -2.69 1.59
C HIS A 51 -4.26 -2.45 2.59
N ILE A 52 -4.17 -1.34 3.33
CA ILE A 52 -5.23 -0.88 4.24
C ILE A 52 -6.15 0.01 3.41
N GLY A 53 -7.17 -0.61 2.82
CA GLY A 53 -8.08 0.02 1.87
C GLY A 53 -9.02 0.98 2.57
N THR A 54 -8.97 2.24 2.16
CA THR A 54 -9.96 3.26 2.49
C THR A 54 -10.87 3.48 1.29
N PHE A 55 -12.08 3.98 1.50
CA PHE A 55 -12.88 4.54 0.40
C PHE A 55 -12.21 5.81 -0.14
N MET A 56 -12.70 6.28 -1.30
CA MET A 56 -12.36 7.60 -1.85
C MET A 56 -12.52 8.73 -0.82
N ASN A 57 -13.50 8.59 0.08
CA ASN A 57 -13.67 9.43 1.23
C ASN A 57 -13.13 8.71 2.49
N PRO A 58 -12.07 9.22 3.13
CA PRO A 58 -11.47 8.60 4.31
C PRO A 58 -12.37 8.68 5.56
N TRP A 59 -13.45 9.48 5.52
CA TRP A 59 -14.38 9.69 6.62
C TRP A 59 -15.61 8.77 6.56
N THR A 60 -15.70 7.88 5.57
CA THR A 60 -16.78 6.89 5.57
C THR A 60 -16.63 5.93 6.75
N PRO A 61 -17.74 5.40 7.29
CA PRO A 61 -17.69 4.41 8.37
C PRO A 61 -16.74 3.24 8.10
N ASP A 62 -16.71 2.75 6.86
CA ASP A 62 -15.84 1.64 6.46
C ASP A 62 -14.35 2.02 6.44
N SER A 63 -14.00 3.24 5.99
CA SER A 63 -12.62 3.73 6.04
C SER A 63 -12.13 3.86 7.47
N ILE A 64 -12.98 4.42 8.33
CA ILE A 64 -12.71 4.56 9.77
C ILE A 64 -12.56 3.17 10.40
N GLN A 65 -13.45 2.24 10.08
CA GLN A 65 -13.41 0.87 10.58
C GLN A 65 -12.11 0.15 10.15
N ALA A 66 -11.70 0.23 8.88
CA ALA A 66 -10.48 -0.39 8.39
C ALA A 66 -9.23 0.14 9.12
N VAL A 67 -9.14 1.47 9.29
CA VAL A 67 -8.03 2.11 10.01
C VAL A 67 -8.05 1.73 11.49
N ASN A 68 -9.21 1.74 12.14
CA ASN A 68 -9.34 1.36 13.54
C ASN A 68 -9.02 -0.12 13.77
N PHE A 69 -9.46 -1.01 12.88
CA PHE A 69 -9.09 -2.43 12.95
C PHE A 69 -7.58 -2.62 12.83
N TRP A 70 -6.93 -1.89 11.91
CA TRP A 70 -5.47 -1.91 11.80
C TRP A 70 -4.80 -1.43 13.09
N LYS A 71 -5.24 -0.28 13.63
CA LYS A 71 -4.73 0.26 14.91
C LYS A 71 -4.87 -0.74 16.05
N ILE A 72 -6.02 -1.40 16.17
CA ILE A 72 -6.26 -2.44 17.18
C ILE A 72 -5.33 -3.63 16.95
N ALA A 73 -5.18 -4.11 15.72
CA ALA A 73 -4.29 -5.25 15.42
C ALA A 73 -2.84 -4.96 15.81
N VAL A 74 -2.35 -3.75 15.55
CA VAL A 74 -1.01 -3.28 15.96
C VAL A 74 -0.94 -3.15 17.49
N GLY A 75 -1.89 -2.45 18.11
CA GLY A 75 -1.91 -2.19 19.56
C GLY A 75 -2.04 -3.46 20.40
N THR A 76 -2.75 -4.47 19.89
CA THR A 76 -2.89 -5.80 20.53
C THR A 76 -1.76 -6.77 20.14
N ARG A 77 -0.76 -6.32 19.37
CA ARG A 77 0.37 -7.13 18.87
C ARG A 77 -0.04 -8.38 18.09
N LYS A 78 -1.25 -8.38 17.50
CA LYS A 78 -1.64 -9.41 16.52
C LYS A 78 -0.81 -9.31 15.25
N VAL A 79 -0.32 -8.11 14.93
CA VAL A 79 0.66 -7.86 13.87
C VAL A 79 1.83 -7.06 14.41
N THR A 80 3.02 -7.24 13.82
CA THR A 80 4.17 -6.36 14.06
C THR A 80 4.51 -5.60 12.78
N VAL A 81 4.42 -4.27 12.80
CA VAL A 81 4.72 -3.45 11.62
C VAL A 81 6.22 -3.40 11.39
N ILE A 82 6.65 -3.70 10.17
CA ILE A 82 8.04 -3.59 9.72
C ILE A 82 8.25 -2.25 9.01
N LYS A 83 7.38 -1.91 8.06
CA LYS A 83 7.48 -0.71 7.22
C LYS A 83 6.08 -0.24 6.85
N GLY A 84 5.89 1.07 6.71
CA GLY A 84 4.63 1.66 6.25
C GLY A 84 4.89 2.75 5.23
N PHE A 85 3.96 2.93 4.30
CA PHE A 85 4.02 3.94 3.27
C PHE A 85 2.62 4.39 2.89
N LYS A 86 2.41 5.70 2.87
CA LYS A 86 1.21 6.32 2.33
C LYS A 86 1.61 7.07 1.08
N PRO A 87 1.21 6.62 -0.12
CA PRO A 87 1.40 7.42 -1.32
C PRO A 87 0.77 8.80 -1.14
N ILE A 88 1.54 9.85 -1.43
CA ILE A 88 0.98 11.19 -1.56
C ILE A 88 0.32 11.23 -2.93
N ALA A 89 -1.01 11.36 -2.96
CA ALA A 89 -1.71 11.73 -4.18
C ALA A 89 -1.47 13.24 -4.39
N GLU A 90 -0.39 13.60 -5.08
CA GLU A 90 -0.29 14.96 -5.61
C GLU A 90 -1.20 15.06 -6.85
N GLY A 91 -2.30 15.81 -6.72
CA GLY A 91 -3.28 16.04 -7.80
C GLY A 91 -4.30 14.90 -8.00
N SER A 92 -5.01 14.93 -9.14
CA SER A 92 -6.06 13.97 -9.54
C SER A 92 -5.52 12.62 -10.04
N GLN A 93 -4.25 12.29 -9.78
CA GLN A 93 -3.62 11.10 -10.32
C GLN A 93 -4.05 9.85 -9.57
N VAL A 94 -4.65 8.90 -10.29
CA VAL A 94 -4.89 7.55 -9.79
C VAL A 94 -3.57 6.78 -9.91
N GLY A 95 -2.93 6.51 -8.78
CA GLY A 95 -1.72 5.70 -8.71
C GLY A 95 -2.02 4.29 -8.19
N PHE A 96 -1.30 3.28 -8.67
CA PHE A 96 -1.33 1.92 -8.11
C PHE A 96 -0.20 1.75 -7.10
N GLY A 97 -0.45 1.02 -6.03
CA GLY A 97 0.58 0.68 -5.06
C GLY A 97 1.41 -0.53 -5.51
N ALA A 98 2.71 -0.53 -5.24
CA ALA A 98 3.56 -1.68 -5.50
C ALA A 98 4.68 -1.85 -4.47
N LEU A 99 5.26 -3.04 -4.45
CA LEU A 99 6.40 -3.45 -3.65
C LEU A 99 7.43 -4.14 -4.55
N SER A 100 8.70 -3.72 -4.53
CA SER A 100 9.77 -4.42 -5.27
C SER A 100 10.20 -5.72 -4.58
N VAL A 101 11.01 -6.51 -5.29
CA VAL A 101 11.76 -7.64 -4.73
C VAL A 101 12.64 -7.24 -3.54
N HIS A 102 13.13 -6.00 -3.51
CA HIS A 102 13.93 -5.45 -2.42
C HIS A 102 13.10 -4.86 -1.28
N ARG A 103 11.78 -5.02 -1.32
CA ARG A 103 10.84 -4.55 -0.28
C ARG A 103 10.78 -3.02 -0.16
N ASP A 104 10.98 -2.35 -1.29
CA ASP A 104 10.73 -0.92 -1.43
C ASP A 104 9.34 -0.66 -1.96
N PHE A 105 8.69 0.38 -1.45
CA PHE A 105 7.37 0.77 -1.90
C PHE A 105 7.47 1.67 -3.12
N TYR A 106 6.53 1.52 -4.04
CA TYR A 106 6.39 2.34 -5.23
C TYR A 106 4.95 2.78 -5.40
N THR A 107 4.78 3.91 -6.05
CA THR A 107 3.49 4.33 -6.62
C THR A 107 3.65 4.42 -8.11
N ILE A 108 2.70 3.84 -8.83
CA ILE A 108 2.68 3.78 -10.29
C ILE A 108 1.55 4.71 -10.74
N GLY A 109 1.91 5.95 -11.04
CA GLY A 109 0.98 6.95 -11.54
C GLY A 109 0.66 6.78 -13.03
N PHE A 110 -0.58 7.06 -13.40
CA PHE A 110 -1.00 7.16 -14.80
C PHE A 110 -1.47 8.59 -15.10
N ASN A 111 -0.88 9.22 -16.12
CA ASN A 111 -1.35 10.50 -16.62
C ASN A 111 -2.52 10.29 -17.58
N MET A 112 -3.75 10.48 -17.09
CA MET A 112 -5.00 10.29 -17.87
C MET A 112 -5.34 11.46 -18.82
N GLY A 113 -4.38 12.33 -19.16
CA GLY A 113 -4.65 13.58 -19.90
C GLY A 113 -3.80 13.84 -21.14
N GLN A 114 -2.84 12.97 -21.48
CA GLN A 114 -1.98 13.13 -22.66
C GLN A 114 -2.12 11.88 -23.51
N ASN A 115 -2.69 12.03 -24.71
CA ASN A 115 -2.85 10.97 -25.69
C ASN A 115 -1.52 10.78 -26.47
N PRO A 116 -0.96 9.56 -26.60
CA PRO A 116 -1.32 8.33 -25.90
C PRO A 116 -0.67 8.27 -24.51
N ALA A 117 -1.24 7.48 -23.61
CA ALA A 117 -0.79 7.31 -22.22
C ALA A 117 0.69 6.89 -22.16
N THR A 118 1.59 7.87 -22.12
CA THR A 118 3.04 7.65 -22.12
C THR A 118 3.63 8.37 -20.92
N SER A 119 3.71 7.66 -19.80
CA SER A 119 4.81 7.72 -18.81
C SER A 119 4.38 6.99 -17.53
N VAL A 120 5.03 5.85 -17.27
CA VAL A 120 5.07 5.25 -15.94
C VAL A 120 6.21 5.96 -15.20
N PHE A 121 5.88 6.81 -14.24
CA PHE A 121 6.90 7.38 -13.37
C PHE A 121 7.21 6.38 -12.26
N TYR A 122 8.43 5.83 -12.28
CA TYR A 122 8.98 5.13 -11.14
C TYR A 122 9.58 6.18 -10.21
N HIS A 123 8.79 6.72 -9.28
CA HIS A 123 9.40 7.35 -8.12
C HIS A 123 9.88 6.23 -7.20
N GLN A 124 11.17 5.88 -7.34
CA GLN A 124 11.84 5.17 -6.26
C GLN A 124 11.82 6.10 -5.05
N VAL A 125 11.06 5.75 -4.02
CA VAL A 125 11.01 6.52 -2.79
C VAL A 125 12.30 6.23 -2.04
N THR A 126 13.34 7.03 -2.27
CA THR A 126 14.67 6.90 -1.66
C THR A 126 14.67 7.22 -0.17
N ALA A 127 13.58 7.80 0.35
CA ALA A 127 13.42 8.10 1.76
C ALA A 127 12.03 7.69 2.23
N VAL A 128 11.96 6.58 2.95
CA VAL A 128 10.81 6.23 3.78
C VAL A 128 10.93 7.15 4.98
N THR A 129 10.19 8.27 4.98
CA THR A 129 9.97 8.98 6.24
C THR A 129 9.34 7.96 7.18
N PRO A 130 9.95 7.69 8.36
CA PRO A 130 9.28 6.88 9.36
C PRO A 130 7.88 7.44 9.52
N VAL A 131 6.87 6.59 9.33
CA VAL A 131 5.49 7.01 9.53
C VAL A 131 5.47 7.64 10.92
N PRO A 132 5.19 8.96 11.05
CA PRO A 132 4.94 9.54 12.35
C PRO A 132 3.89 8.65 12.97
N SER A 133 4.16 8.12 14.16
CA SER A 133 3.27 7.21 14.88
C SER A 133 1.84 7.60 14.56
N MET A 134 1.12 6.71 13.85
CA MET A 134 -0.23 6.99 13.35
C MET A 134 -0.99 7.69 14.48
N PRO A 135 -1.43 8.95 14.33
CA PRO A 135 -1.92 9.71 15.47
C PRO A 135 -2.99 8.88 16.16
N LEU A 136 -2.70 8.54 17.42
CA LEU A 136 -3.58 7.75 18.28
C LEU A 136 -4.87 8.52 18.58
N ASN A 137 -4.84 9.84 18.38
CA ASN A 137 -5.95 10.76 18.57
C ASN A 137 -6.42 11.29 17.21
N MET A 138 -7.43 10.63 16.64
CA MET A 138 -8.37 11.21 15.68
C MET A 138 -9.76 10.76 16.11
#